data_AF-A0A1D7Y1M0-F1
#
_entry.id   AF-A0A1D7Y1M0-F1
#
_cell.length_a   1.000
_cell.length_b   1.000
_cell.length_c   1.000
_cell.angle_alpha   90.00
_cell.angle_beta   90.00
_cell.angle_gamma   90.00
#
_symmetry.space_group_name_H-M   'P 1'
#
loop_
_entity.id
_entity.type
_entity.pdbx_description
1 polymer ?
#
loop_
_entity_poly.entity_id
_entity_poly.type
_entity_poly.pdbx_seq_one_letter_code
_entity_poly.pdbx_strand_id
1 'polypeptide(L)' 'MLVFDNENARKDLQKFQLTKQYKKACDYIRDDQYYKVQLKLRKPKSKGIYQFRIYKKYRAFAIKKEQTLFVFEIFDHQ' A
#
# COMPACT_ATOMS: atom_id res chain seq x y z
N MET A 1 -2.33 11.84 -4.24
CA MET A 1 -1.82 10.75 -5.13
C MET A 1 -2.89 9.68 -5.35
N LEU A 2 -2.97 9.01 -6.53
CA LEU A 2 -3.94 7.92 -6.78
C LEU A 2 -3.39 6.54 -6.37
N VAL A 3 -4.27 5.61 -6.02
CA VAL A 3 -3.92 4.23 -5.64
C VAL A 3 -4.82 3.25 -6.40
N PHE A 4 -4.21 2.28 -7.07
CA PHE A 4 -4.89 1.15 -7.73
C PHE A 4 -4.32 -0.17 -7.23
N ASP A 5 -5.15 -1.19 -7.13
CA ASP A 5 -4.79 -2.55 -6.75
C ASP A 5 -5.07 -3.55 -7.87
N ASN A 6 -4.24 -4.58 -7.97
CA ASN A 6 -4.49 -5.72 -8.84
C ASN A 6 -5.39 -6.78 -8.14
N GLU A 7 -5.77 -7.81 -8.89
CA GLU A 7 -6.63 -8.87 -8.37
C GLU A 7 -6.01 -9.64 -7.20
N ASN A 8 -4.69 -9.87 -7.22
CA ASN A 8 -3.98 -10.56 -6.15
C ASN A 8 -4.06 -9.77 -4.83
N ALA A 9 -3.76 -8.47 -4.88
CA ALA A 9 -3.89 -7.59 -3.73
C ALA A 9 -5.33 -7.55 -3.22
N ARG A 10 -6.35 -7.55 -4.10
CA ARG A 10 -7.77 -7.65 -3.66
C ARG A 10 -8.07 -8.95 -2.94
N LYS A 11 -7.60 -10.08 -3.47
CA LYS A 11 -7.76 -11.40 -2.85
C LYS A 11 -7.13 -11.43 -1.46
N ASP A 12 -5.92 -10.88 -1.31
CA ASP A 12 -5.24 -10.80 -0.02
C ASP A 12 -5.99 -9.88 0.96
N LEU A 13 -6.44 -8.71 0.50
CA LEU A 13 -7.21 -7.77 1.33
C LEU A 13 -8.50 -8.40 1.85
N GLN A 14 -9.21 -9.18 1.03
CA GLN A 14 -10.40 -9.91 1.44
C GLN A 14 -10.06 -11.04 2.42
N LYS A 15 -9.05 -11.86 2.10
CA LYS A 15 -8.57 -12.96 2.94
C LYS A 15 -8.19 -12.48 4.34
N PHE A 16 -7.50 -11.34 4.44
CA PHE A 16 -7.06 -10.76 5.71
C PHE A 16 -8.09 -9.82 6.35
N GLN A 17 -9.27 -9.63 5.74
CA GLN A 17 -10.33 -8.73 6.20
C GLN A 17 -9.82 -7.28 6.42
N LEU A 18 -8.95 -6.81 5.53
CA LEU A 18 -8.28 -5.50 5.61
C LEU A 18 -8.93 -4.42 4.74
N THR A 19 -10.01 -4.72 4.03
CA THR A 19 -10.60 -3.82 3.03
C THR A 19 -10.91 -2.43 3.58
N LYS A 20 -11.45 -2.33 4.81
CA LYS A 20 -11.79 -1.04 5.43
C LYS A 20 -10.52 -0.24 5.79
N GLN A 21 -9.53 -0.91 6.35
CA GLN A 21 -8.24 -0.32 6.74
C GLN A 21 -7.46 0.12 5.50
N TYR A 22 -7.49 -0.68 4.44
CA TYR A 22 -6.87 -0.36 3.15
C TYR A 22 -7.52 0.86 2.51
N LYS A 23 -8.86 0.91 2.43
CA LYS A 23 -9.57 2.09 1.92
C LYS A 23 -9.16 3.36 2.66
N LYS A 24 -9.13 3.31 4.00
CA LYS A 24 -8.68 4.43 4.83
C LYS A 24 -7.22 4.83 4.55
N ALA A 25 -6.34 3.85 4.34
CA ALA A 25 -4.95 4.11 3.97
C ALA A 25 -4.85 4.80 2.59
N CYS A 26 -5.65 4.37 1.61
CA CYS A 26 -5.74 5.02 0.30
C CYS A 26 -6.27 6.45 0.40
N ASP A 27 -7.24 6.71 1.27
CA ASP A 27 -7.75 8.06 1.50
C ASP A 27 -6.65 8.98 2.07
N TYR A 28 -5.88 8.52 3.07
CA TYR A 28 -4.73 9.28 3.56
C TYR A 28 -3.68 9.56 2.48
N ILE A 29 -3.47 8.63 1.54
CA ILE A 29 -2.55 8.84 0.41
C ILE A 29 -3.13 9.86 -0.60
N ARG A 30 -4.45 9.87 -0.78
CA ARG A 30 -5.14 10.83 -1.64
C ARG A 30 -5.01 12.24 -1.08
N ASP A 31 -5.13 12.37 0.24
CA ASP A 31 -5.06 13.63 1.00
C ASP A 31 -3.62 14.05 1.34
N ASP A 32 -2.61 13.41 0.73
CA ASP A 32 -1.17 13.65 0.96
C ASP A 32 -0.70 13.48 2.43
N GLN A 33 -1.48 12.79 3.25
CA GLN A 33 -1.19 12.45 4.66
C GLN A 33 -0.30 11.20 4.78
N TYR A 34 0.81 11.17 4.03
CA TYR A 34 1.69 10.00 3.89
C TYR A 34 2.28 9.49 5.21
N TYR A 35 2.48 10.37 6.18
CA TYR A 35 3.01 10.04 7.51
C TYR A 35 2.09 9.07 8.28
N LYS A 36 0.77 9.16 8.08
CA LYS A 36 -0.21 8.28 8.75
C LYS A 36 -0.10 6.82 8.32
N VAL A 37 0.32 6.60 7.08
CA VAL A 37 0.53 5.27 6.50
C VAL A 37 2.00 4.92 6.34
N GLN A 38 2.92 5.77 6.82
CA GLN A 38 4.37 5.54 6.70
C GLN A 38 4.80 5.18 5.27
N LEU A 39 4.23 5.86 4.26
CA LEU A 39 4.56 5.62 2.86
C LEU A 39 6.05 5.91 2.63
N LYS A 40 6.79 4.90 2.16
CA LYS A 40 8.24 5.02 1.92
C LYS A 40 8.74 4.05 0.87
N LEU A 41 9.86 4.38 0.24
CA LEU A 41 10.59 3.47 -0.63
C LEU A 41 11.24 2.36 0.20
N ARG A 42 11.02 1.10 -0.20
CA ARG A 42 11.59 -0.08 0.44
C ARG A 42 13.08 -0.20 0.08
N LYS A 43 13.86 -0.82 0.97
CA LYS A 43 15.26 -1.21 0.68
C LYS A 43 15.29 -2.60 0.00
N PRO A 44 16.20 -2.85 -0.94
CA PRO A 44 17.12 -1.88 -1.56
C PRO A 44 16.37 -0.92 -2.50
N LYS A 45 16.77 0.36 -2.51
CA LYS A 45 16.10 1.43 -3.26
C LYS A 45 16.10 1.20 -4.78
N SER A 46 17.08 0.45 -5.28
CA SER A 46 17.21 0.09 -6.70
C SER A 46 16.01 -0.67 -7.26
N LYS A 47 15.23 -1.34 -6.41
CA LYS A 47 14.01 -2.06 -6.85
C LYS A 47 12.82 -1.13 -7.12
N GLY A 48 12.85 0.13 -6.69
CA GLY A 48 11.74 1.07 -6.95
C GLY A 48 10.42 0.73 -6.24
N ILE A 49 10.42 -0.21 -5.29
CA ILE A 49 9.21 -0.68 -4.61
C ILE A 49 8.89 0.26 -3.45
N TYR A 50 7.72 0.87 -3.49
CA TYR A 50 7.14 1.61 -2.38
C TYR A 50 6.36 0.67 -1.47
N GLN A 51 6.28 1.04 -0.18
CA GLN A 51 5.44 0.36 0.79
C GLN A 51 4.69 1.36 1.65
N PHE A 52 3.49 0.98 2.09
CA PHE A 52 2.75 1.72 3.11
C PHE A 52 2.00 0.78 4.06
N ARG A 53 1.74 1.28 5.27
CA ARG A 53 1.02 0.63 6.36
C ARG A 53 -0.48 0.64 6.07
N ILE A 54 -1.05 -0.58 6.03
CA ILE A 54 -2.49 -0.79 6.01
C ILE A 54 -2.98 -0.91 7.46
N TYR A 55 -2.38 -1.84 8.20
CA TYR A 55 -2.68 -2.11 9.61
C TYR A 55 -1.40 -2.58 10.32
N LYS A 56 -1.45 -2.78 11.65
CA LYS A 56 -0.28 -3.04 12.54
C LYS A 56 0.88 -3.76 11.81
N LYS A 57 0.63 -5.00 11.39
CA LYS A 57 1.60 -5.87 10.70
C LYS A 57 1.54 -5.85 9.16
N TYR A 58 0.42 -5.45 8.57
CA TYR A 58 0.23 -5.53 7.12
C TYR A 58 0.73 -4.31 6.35
N ARG A 59 1.46 -4.55 5.27
CA ARG A 59 1.97 -3.54 4.35
C ARG A 59 1.49 -3.82 2.94
N ALA A 60 1.13 -2.77 2.20
CA ALA A 60 0.89 -2.86 0.77
C ALA A 60 2.20 -2.53 0.05
N PHE A 61 2.59 -3.37 -0.90
CA PHE A 61 3.72 -3.09 -1.80
C PHE A 61 3.20 -2.56 -3.12
N ALA A 62 3.82 -1.48 -3.60
CA ALA A 62 3.39 -0.75 -4.76
C ALA A 62 4.55 -0.28 -5.62
N ILE A 63 4.29 -0.15 -6.92
CA ILE A 63 5.15 0.58 -7.84
C ILE A 63 4.57 1.99 -8.01
N LYS A 64 5.41 3.01 -7.87
CA LYS A 64 5.01 4.39 -8.16
C LYS A 64 5.32 4.72 -9.62
N LYS A 65 4.31 5.16 -10.37
CA LYS A 65 4.48 5.80 -11.68
C LYS A 65 3.79 7.15 -11.62
N GLU A 66 4.53 8.23 -11.88
CA GLU A 66 4.02 9.60 -11.80
C GLU A 66 3.33 9.88 -10.45
N GLN A 67 2.04 10.21 -10.47
CA GLN A 67 1.19 10.47 -9.30
C GLN A 67 0.30 9.28 -8.92
N THR A 68 0.73 8.06 -9.26
CA THR A 68 -0.07 6.86 -9.03
C THR A 68 0.75 5.74 -8.37
N LEU A 69 0.18 5.10 -7.37
CA LEU A 69 0.67 3.85 -6.77
C LEU A 69 -0.13 2.66 -7.31
N PHE A 70 0.57 1.68 -7.85
CA PHE A 70 0.01 0.41 -8.29
C PHE A 70 0.39 -0.67 -7.29
N VAL A 71 -0.55 -1.02 -6.41
CA VAL A 71 -0.41 -2.07 -5.38
C VAL A 71 -0.51 -3.44 -6.04
N PHE A 72 0.50 -4.27 -5.80
CA PHE A 72 0.58 -5.60 -6.41
C PHE A 72 0.58 -6.76 -5.39
N GLU A 73 0.83 -6.47 -4.11
CA GLU A 73 0.95 -7.48 -3.05
C GLU A 73 0.61 -6.88 -1.68
N ILE A 74 -0.04 -7.68 -0.83
CA ILE A 74 -0.22 -7.38 0.60
C ILE A 74 0.70 -8.29 1.41
N PHE A 75 1.71 -7.68 2.03
CA PHE A 75 2.73 -8.38 2.80
C PHE A 75 2.40 -8.38 4.29
N ASP A 76 2.48 -9.54 4.93
CA ASP A 76 2.50 -9.65 6.39
C ASP A 76 3.95 -9.47 6.87
N HIS A 77 4.22 -8.38 7.58
CA HIS A 77 5.55 -8.04 8.10
C HIS A 77 5.79 -8.61 9.51
N GLN A 78 4.89 -9.47 10.02
CA GLN A 78 5.10 -10.13 11.31
C GLN A 78 6.23 -11.16 11.27
#